data_AF-A0A091E569-F1
#
_entry.id   AF-A0A091E569-F1
#
_cell.length_a   1.000
_cell.length_b   1.000
_cell.length_c   1.000
_cell.angle_alpha   90.00
_cell.angle_beta   90.00
_cell.angle_gamma   90.00
#
_symmetry.space_group_name_H-M   'P 1'
#
loop_
_entity.id
_entity.type
_entity.pdbx_description
1 polymer ?
#
loop_
_entity_poly.entity_id
_entity_poly.type
_entity_poly.pdbx_seq_one_letter_code
_entity_poly.pdbx_strand_id
1 'polypeptide(L)'
;SVIFIRDKNSYGQEVSGYIDYADRLKTEDFEVYFSGKKRLLPRPTDLSFYNWDSQVAVCNSSPNYQVIADNPDGLLFKYKKDRKILNVDPKVHPGDNSTRTSIQTDLYIQAVIFDHISRRKT
;
A
#
# COMPACT_ATOMS: atom_id res chain seq x y z
N SER A 1 8.23 -3.44 1.14
CA SER A 1 7.67 -2.18 0.64
C SER A 1 6.17 -2.19 0.78
N VAL A 2 5.55 -1.02 0.83
CA VAL A 2 4.10 -0.81 0.69
C VAL A 2 3.87 -0.05 -0.61
N ILE A 3 2.89 -0.46 -1.41
CA ILE A 3 2.54 0.21 -2.66
C ILE A 3 1.17 0.84 -2.50
N PHE A 4 1.07 2.14 -2.75
CA PHE A 4 -0.21 2.81 -2.93
C PHE A 4 -0.59 2.81 -4.40
N ILE A 5 -1.83 2.42 -4.70
CA ILE A 5 -2.42 2.53 -6.04
C ILE A 5 -3.77 3.23 -5.92
N ARG A 6 -4.05 4.15 -6.84
CA ARG A 6 -5.38 4.69 -7.13
C ARG A 6 -5.64 4.52 -8.62
N ASP A 7 -6.73 3.83 -8.97
CA ASP A 7 -7.15 3.63 -10.35
C ASP A 7 -8.61 3.14 -10.39
N LYS A 8 -9.13 2.86 -11.59
CA LYS A 8 -10.47 2.32 -11.78
C LYS A 8 -10.46 0.79 -11.83
N ASN A 9 -11.41 0.17 -11.13
CA ASN A 9 -11.64 -1.28 -11.20
C ASN A 9 -12.37 -1.68 -12.51
N SER A 10 -12.64 -2.97 -12.69
CA SER A 10 -13.33 -3.49 -13.88
C SER A 10 -14.76 -2.99 -14.08
N TYR A 11 -15.38 -2.44 -13.02
CA TYR A 11 -16.70 -1.81 -13.05
C TYR A 11 -16.62 -0.30 -13.32
N GLY A 12 -15.43 0.25 -13.56
CA GLY A 12 -15.20 1.68 -13.78
C GLY A 12 -15.21 2.53 -12.50
N GLN A 13 -15.39 1.91 -11.34
CA GLN A 13 -15.37 2.60 -10.04
C GLN A 13 -13.95 2.93 -9.63
N GLU A 14 -13.77 4.11 -9.07
CA GLU A 14 -12.48 4.54 -8.60
C GLU A 14 -12.18 3.93 -7.23
N VAL A 15 -11.01 3.29 -7.13
CA VAL A 15 -10.55 2.64 -5.91
C VAL A 15 -9.13 3.07 -5.59
N SER A 16 -8.81 3.13 -4.30
CA SER A 16 -7.45 3.36 -3.84
C SER A 16 -7.10 2.50 -2.64
N GLY A 17 -5.83 2.23 -2.43
CA GLY A 17 -5.42 1.46 -1.26
C GLY A 17 -3.92 1.24 -1.19
N TYR A 18 -3.49 0.81 0.00
CA TYR A 18 -2.13 0.45 0.30
C TYR A 18 -2.00 -1.08 0.32
N ILE A 19 -1.03 -1.61 -0.42
CA ILE A 19 -0.78 -3.04 -0.61
C ILE A 19 0.54 -3.38 0.07
N ASP A 20 0.54 -4.37 0.95
CA ASP A 20 1.78 -4.99 1.42
C ASP A 20 2.36 -5.82 0.28
N TYR A 21 3.31 -5.24 -0.46
CA TYR A 21 3.87 -5.88 -1.63
C TYR A 21 4.58 -7.20 -1.31
N ALA A 22 5.25 -7.29 -0.16
CA ALA A 22 5.99 -8.49 0.22
C ALA A 22 5.04 -9.64 0.59
N ASP A 23 3.93 -9.33 1.24
CA ASP A 23 2.86 -10.31 1.48
C ASP A 23 2.18 -10.70 0.17
N ARG A 24 1.91 -9.72 -0.70
CA ARG A 24 1.19 -10.02 -1.94
C ARG A 24 2.02 -10.87 -2.89
N LEU A 25 3.30 -10.57 -3.05
CA LEU A 25 4.25 -11.34 -3.85
C LEU A 25 4.38 -12.80 -3.39
N LYS A 26 4.20 -13.08 -2.10
CA LYS A 26 4.26 -14.45 -1.55
C LYS A 26 2.98 -15.25 -1.75
N THR A 27 1.84 -14.58 -1.91
CA THR A 27 0.50 -15.18 -1.84
C THR A 27 -0.25 -15.12 -3.17
N GLU A 28 0.31 -14.51 -4.21
CA GLU A 28 -0.22 -14.52 -5.58
C GLU A 28 0.84 -14.97 -6.57
N ASP A 29 0.36 -15.49 -7.69
CA ASP A 29 1.12 -15.46 -8.93
C ASP A 29 1.24 -14.02 -9.45
N PHE A 30 2.47 -13.50 -9.49
CA PHE A 30 2.78 -12.18 -10.02
C PHE A 30 3.12 -12.17 -11.51
N GLU A 31 3.24 -13.34 -12.16
CA GLU A 31 3.53 -13.44 -13.59
C GLU A 31 2.48 -12.68 -14.42
N VAL A 32 1.20 -12.75 -14.01
CA VAL A 32 0.10 -12.05 -14.71
C VAL A 32 0.21 -10.52 -14.63
N TYR A 33 0.81 -9.97 -13.57
CA TYR A 33 1.06 -8.53 -13.46
C TYR A 33 2.30 -8.13 -14.24
N PHE A 34 3.40 -8.89 -14.12
CA PHE A 34 4.64 -8.60 -14.84
C PHE A 34 4.51 -8.76 -16.36
N SER A 35 3.68 -9.70 -16.82
CA SER A 35 3.35 -9.85 -18.24
C SER A 35 2.33 -8.83 -18.75
N GLY A 36 1.77 -7.98 -17.88
CA GLY A 36 0.76 -6.98 -18.24
C GLY A 36 -0.62 -7.54 -18.54
N LYS A 37 -0.86 -8.86 -18.34
CA LYS A 37 -2.17 -9.50 -18.52
C LYS A 37 -3.21 -9.00 -17.53
N LYS A 38 -2.77 -8.52 -16.35
CA LYS A 38 -3.61 -7.99 -15.30
C LYS A 38 -2.99 -6.74 -14.69
N ARG A 39 -3.80 -5.76 -14.31
CA ARG A 39 -3.36 -4.61 -13.49
C ARG A 39 -3.38 -4.96 -12.01
N LEU A 40 -2.39 -4.50 -11.26
CA LEU A 40 -2.38 -4.60 -9.81
C LEU A 40 -3.34 -3.53 -9.26
N LEU A 41 -4.42 -3.95 -8.60
CA LEU A 41 -5.40 -3.05 -8.01
C LEU A 41 -5.57 -3.38 -6.52
N PRO A 42 -5.86 -2.38 -5.67
CA PRO A 42 -6.12 -2.61 -4.26
C PRO A 42 -7.41 -3.43 -4.08
N ARG A 43 -7.43 -4.27 -3.05
CA ARG A 43 -8.55 -5.16 -2.70
C ARG A 43 -8.93 -4.97 -1.24
N PRO A 44 -10.16 -5.30 -0.84
CA PRO A 44 -10.61 -5.20 0.55
C PRO A 44 -9.77 -5.97 1.58
N THR A 45 -8.90 -6.89 1.16
CA THR A 45 -8.01 -7.67 2.02
C THR A 45 -6.61 -7.06 2.19
N ASP A 46 -6.27 -6.02 1.43
CA ASP A 46 -4.96 -5.37 1.51
C ASP A 46 -4.89 -4.42 2.73
N LEU A 47 -3.76 -3.75 2.95
CA LEU A 47 -3.55 -2.92 4.15
C LEU A 47 -4.60 -1.83 4.31
N SER A 48 -5.04 -1.30 3.18
CA SER A 48 -6.28 -0.55 3.10
C SER A 48 -6.92 -0.68 1.74
N PHE A 49 -8.21 -0.40 1.71
CA PHE A 49 -9.01 -0.29 0.52
C PHE A 49 -10.02 0.83 0.72
N TYR A 50 -10.19 1.65 -0.30
CA TYR A 50 -11.19 2.70 -0.35
C TYR A 50 -11.85 2.70 -1.71
N ASN A 51 -13.17 2.62 -1.72
CA ASN A 51 -13.98 2.81 -2.93
C ASN A 51 -14.56 4.23 -2.90
N TRP A 52 -14.18 5.06 -3.87
CA TRP A 52 -14.54 6.47 -3.90
C TRP A 52 -16.02 6.69 -4.23
N ASP A 53 -16.61 5.80 -5.03
CA ASP A 53 -18.01 5.83 -5.41
C ASP A 53 -18.91 5.48 -4.22
N SER A 54 -18.61 4.39 -3.50
CA SER A 54 -19.43 3.94 -2.36
C SER A 54 -18.99 4.51 -1.01
N GLN A 55 -17.86 5.21 -0.95
CA GLN A 55 -17.24 5.74 0.28
C GLN A 55 -16.90 4.63 1.31
N VAL A 56 -16.79 3.38 0.88
CA VAL A 56 -16.46 2.24 1.75
C VAL A 56 -14.95 2.18 1.96
N ALA A 57 -14.54 2.26 3.22
CA ALA A 57 -13.16 2.11 3.66
C ALA A 57 -12.96 0.81 4.44
N VAL A 58 -11.88 0.08 4.16
CA VAL A 58 -11.43 -1.10 4.91
C VAL A 58 -9.95 -0.95 5.21
N CYS A 59 -9.54 -1.37 6.41
CA CYS A 59 -8.14 -1.38 6.84
C CYS A 59 -7.83 -2.73 7.48
N ASN A 60 -6.76 -3.40 7.04
CA ASN A 60 -6.39 -4.73 7.55
C ASN A 60 -4.90 -4.80 7.86
N SER A 61 -4.54 -5.36 9.02
CA SER A 61 -3.14 -5.69 9.28
C SER A 61 -2.71 -6.91 8.47
N SER A 62 -1.53 -6.84 7.84
CA SER A 62 -0.90 -7.97 7.14
C SER A 62 0.06 -8.73 8.07
N PRO A 63 0.69 -9.84 7.63
CA PRO A 63 1.77 -10.46 8.38
C PRO A 63 2.96 -9.54 8.66
N ASN A 64 3.24 -8.53 7.81
CA ASN A 64 4.39 -7.64 7.97
C ASN A 64 4.06 -6.30 8.66
N TYR A 65 2.84 -5.78 8.49
CA TYR A 65 2.46 -4.46 9.02
C TYR A 65 1.23 -4.55 9.93
N GLN A 66 1.27 -3.80 11.02
CA GLN A 66 0.09 -3.46 11.80
C GLN A 66 -0.45 -2.11 11.29
N VAL A 67 -1.74 -2.06 10.98
CA VAL A 67 -2.41 -0.81 10.60
C VAL A 67 -2.90 -0.08 11.85
N ILE A 68 -2.65 1.22 11.91
CA ILE A 68 -3.13 2.12 12.97
C ILE A 68 -4.00 3.17 12.25
N ALA A 69 -5.33 2.98 12.32
CA ALA A 69 -6.31 3.78 11.57
C ALA A 69 -7.05 4.81 12.44
N ASP A 70 -6.90 4.73 13.75
CA ASP A 70 -7.53 5.59 14.78
C ASP A 70 -6.63 6.74 15.24
N ASN A 71 -5.53 7.01 14.52
CA ASN A 71 -4.62 8.09 14.86
C ASN A 71 -5.15 9.44 14.31
N PRO A 72 -5.20 10.51 15.14
CA PRO A 72 -5.65 11.85 14.71
C PRO A 72 -4.87 12.43 13.52
N ASP A 73 -3.59 12.06 13.38
CA ASP A 73 -2.69 12.52 12.33
C ASP A 73 -2.83 11.69 11.03
N GLY A 74 -3.78 10.75 10.98
CA GLY A 74 -4.11 9.96 9.81
C GLY A 74 -3.58 8.52 9.86
N LEU A 75 -3.59 7.86 8.70
CA LEU A 75 -3.28 6.44 8.60
C LEU A 75 -1.78 6.17 8.79
N LEU A 76 -1.43 5.23 9.66
CA LEU A 76 -0.05 4.81 9.89
C LEU A 76 0.09 3.30 9.73
N PHE A 77 1.27 2.86 9.26
CA PHE A 77 1.64 1.45 9.20
C PHE A 77 2.84 1.19 10.07
N LYS A 78 2.72 0.30 11.04
CA LYS A 78 3.83 -0.12 11.89
C LYS A 78 4.43 -1.42 11.37
N TYR A 79 5.69 -1.39 10.95
CA TYR A 79 6.38 -2.61 10.55
C TYR A 79 6.58 -3.50 11.78
N LYS A 80 6.08 -4.74 11.73
CA LYS A 80 5.96 -5.59 12.93
C LYS A 80 7.32 -6.01 13.49
N LYS A 81 8.32 -6.22 12.62
CA LYS A 81 9.62 -6.77 13.00
C LYS A 81 10.45 -5.83 13.86
N ASP A 82 10.54 -4.55 13.49
CA ASP A 82 11.35 -3.55 14.20
C ASP A 82 10.52 -2.43 14.85
N ARG A 83 9.18 -2.51 14.71
CA ARG A 83 8.20 -1.60 15.31
C ARG A 83 8.28 -0.16 14.78
N LYS A 84 9.03 0.09 13.70
CA LYS A 84 9.12 1.41 13.08
C LYS A 84 7.81 1.79 12.39
N ILE A 85 7.50 3.08 12.43
CA ILE A 85 6.30 3.65 11.83
C ILE A 85 6.63 4.12 10.42
N LEU A 86 5.79 3.71 9.50
CA LEU A 86 5.67 4.24 8.14
C LEU A 86 4.44 5.17 8.12
N ASN A 87 4.70 6.47 7.96
CA ASN A 87 3.66 7.47 7.79
C ASN A 87 3.37 7.68 6.30
N VAL A 88 2.10 7.56 5.89
CA VAL A 88 1.71 7.65 4.48
C VAL A 88 1.07 8.97 4.09
N ASP A 89 0.96 9.94 5.00
CA ASP A 89 0.55 11.30 4.66
C ASP A 89 1.55 11.92 3.67
N PRO A 90 1.10 12.39 2.48
CA PRO A 90 1.96 13.00 1.46
C PRO A 90 2.71 14.25 1.93
N LYS A 91 2.29 14.92 3.00
CA LYS A 91 2.85 16.20 3.47
C LYS A 91 3.99 16.04 4.47
N VAL A 92 4.19 14.84 5.01
CA VAL A 92 5.20 14.57 6.05
C VAL A 92 6.24 13.54 5.59
N HIS A 93 7.34 13.46 6.32
CA HIS A 93 8.38 12.45 6.09
C HIS A 93 7.84 11.04 6.42
N PRO A 94 8.12 10.01 5.60
CA PRO A 94 7.51 8.69 5.76
C PRO A 94 8.00 7.90 6.99
N GLY A 95 9.04 8.38 7.68
CA GLY A 95 9.55 7.78 8.91
C GLY A 95 10.96 7.21 8.79
N ASP A 96 11.47 6.66 9.88
CA ASP A 96 12.84 6.12 9.95
C ASP A 96 13.04 4.93 9.03
N ASN A 97 14.18 4.88 8.33
CA ASN A 97 14.53 3.84 7.35
C ASN A 97 13.45 3.65 6.26
N SER A 98 12.64 4.67 6.02
CA SER A 98 11.56 4.65 5.04
C SER A 98 11.77 5.73 3.99
N THR A 99 11.44 5.42 2.75
CA THR A 99 11.37 6.39 1.64
C THR A 99 9.98 6.40 1.03
N ARG A 100 9.64 7.48 0.32
CA ARG A 100 8.40 7.62 -0.45
C ARG A 100 8.73 8.10 -1.85
N THR A 101 8.40 7.30 -2.85
CA THR A 101 8.68 7.58 -4.25
C THR A 101 7.38 7.61 -5.03
N SER A 102 7.01 8.78 -5.55
CA SER A 102 5.88 8.89 -6.48
C SER A 102 6.31 8.36 -7.84
N ILE A 103 5.51 7.48 -8.43
CA ILE A 103 5.81 6.86 -9.72
C ILE A 103 5.02 7.58 -10.79
N GLN A 104 5.72 8.19 -11.75
CA GLN A 104 5.11 8.74 -12.95
C GLN A 104 4.81 7.60 -13.93
N THR A 105 3.54 7.41 -14.26
CA THR A 105 3.08 6.32 -15.12
C THR A 105 1.72 6.64 -15.73
N ASP A 106 1.45 6.11 -16.92
CA ASP A 106 0.13 6.17 -17.55
C ASP A 106 -0.73 4.93 -17.21
N LEU A 107 -0.19 3.99 -16.44
CA LEU A 107 -0.88 2.74 -16.07
C LEU A 107 -1.92 2.94 -14.97
N TYR A 108 -1.69 3.88 -14.07
CA TYR A 108 -2.55 4.16 -12.91
C TYR A 108 -2.76 5.66 -12.78
N ILE A 109 -3.90 6.08 -12.23
CA ILE A 109 -4.16 7.49 -11.89
C ILE A 109 -3.10 7.98 -10.90
N GLN A 110 -2.73 7.13 -9.92
CA GLN A 110 -1.66 7.42 -8.98
C GLN A 110 -1.00 6.13 -8.51
N ALA A 111 0.33 6.14 -8.45
CA ALA A 111 1.13 5.08 -7.84
C ALA A 111 2.24 5.68 -6.97
N VAL A 112 2.39 5.17 -5.75
CA VAL A 112 3.46 5.59 -4.83
C VAL A 112 4.05 4.37 -4.16
N ILE A 113 5.38 4.28 -4.13
CA ILE A 113 6.10 3.21 -3.45
C ILE A 113 6.68 3.74 -2.15
N PHE A 114 6.44 3.00 -1.08
CA PHE A 114 7.06 3.21 0.21
C PHE A 114 8.01 2.05 0.52
N ASP A 115 9.31 2.30 0.46
CA ASP A 115 10.31 1.29 0.82
C ASP A 115 10.71 1.45 2.27
N HIS A 116 10.74 0.34 3.00
CA HIS A 116 11.19 0.29 4.38
C HIS A 116 12.35 -0.70 4.50
N ILE A 117 13.50 -0.21 4.95
CA ILE A 117 14.72 -1.00 5.08
C ILE A 117 14.80 -1.59 6.48
N SER A 118 14.46 -2.88 6.63
CA SER A 118 14.68 -3.57 7.88
C SER A 118 16.18 -3.78 8.07
N ARG A 119 16.79 -3.15 9.08
CA ARG A 119 18.19 -3.46 9.44
C ARG A 119 18.27 -4.93 9.86
N ARG A 120 19.11 -5.73 9.20
CA ARG A 120 19.50 -7.03 9.75
C ARG A 120 20.31 -6.74 11.01
N LYS A 121 20.04 -7.45 12.11
CA LYS A 121 21.06 -7.60 13.15
C LYS A 121 22.21 -8.37 12.48
N THR A 122 23.35 -7.71 12.33
CA THR A 122 24.64 -8.39 12.21
C THR A 122 24.88 -9.22 13.46
#